data_AF-A0AAW0CSC4-F1
#
_entry.id   AF-A0AAW0CSC4-F1
#
_cell.length_a   1.000
_cell.length_b   1.000
_cell.length_c   1.000
_cell.angle_alpha   90.00
_cell.angle_beta   90.00
_cell.angle_gamma   90.00
#
_symmetry.space_group_name_H-M   'P 1'
#
loop_
_entity.id
_entity.type
_entity.pdbx_description
1 polymer ?
#
loop_
_entity_poly.entity_id
_entity_poly.type
_entity_poly.pdbx_seq_one_letter_code
_entity_poly.pdbx_strand_id
1 'polypeptide(L)'
;MSGRSSRGTAPRRTPAFVKLAPSDDASDLLPIFFEHPETYTKHVGPDGRIRSWGFYPYIPPGERGEGHEDIQYYGPRKMKTQAIYGSLGQTTLARPEDQFMSVVLTQKKRELKELDLGDLTRRDYFLRIHMPEIPTTNGEDRIWRRFVVSGGMSLGVLQDKILAPLMGWVRNFHVHILTDVRDGAQFGPKNSTAVDIMHLDSSAYDFLNEDHYCLAHILSKVGDELLYEYDLGDHYRHIITVLEKIAPLEESYGRVQILSGSGICPMENGRGNSKWAEHIDTLTKPGSTLSQRRELLAQIYSEKNYTDRGWDKKLGAKFDPDYFDLAETTQAVMTALGTKLSYSPGAKAFKIPFTPEALMGQSLMPSKHKTTREVTLSPGDEFGFYEELKKDGRDSRRATACAACGNPNDLKACSGCGQRFYCGRACQTAHWKSTHKRECAAEKAKRAAS
;
A
#
# COMPACT_ATOMS: atom_id res chain seq x y z
N MET A 1 -28.01 14.85 -59.25
CA MET A 1 -27.24 13.70 -58.75
C MET A 1 -26.27 14.18 -57.68
N SER A 2 -26.68 14.18 -56.42
CA SER A 2 -25.82 14.53 -55.27
C SER A 2 -25.53 13.25 -54.50
N GLY A 3 -24.33 12.70 -54.69
CA GLY A 3 -23.90 11.48 -54.02
C GLY A 3 -23.84 11.68 -52.51
N ARG A 4 -24.70 10.96 -51.77
CA ARG A 4 -24.53 10.74 -50.33
C ARG A 4 -23.29 9.87 -50.15
N SER A 5 -22.22 10.47 -49.63
CA SER A 5 -21.10 9.73 -49.06
C SER A 5 -21.62 8.96 -47.83
N SER A 6 -21.82 7.66 -48.01
CA SER A 6 -21.96 6.72 -46.91
C SER A 6 -20.63 6.67 -46.18
N ARG A 7 -20.54 7.33 -45.02
CA ARG A 7 -19.47 7.01 -44.05
C ARG A 7 -19.69 5.56 -43.64
N GLY A 8 -18.91 4.66 -44.22
CA GLY A 8 -18.88 3.26 -43.81
C GLY A 8 -18.58 3.21 -42.32
N THR A 9 -19.49 2.63 -41.53
CA THR A 9 -19.20 2.29 -40.14
C THR A 9 -18.03 1.31 -40.15
N ALA A 10 -16.89 1.73 -39.59
CA ALA A 10 -15.77 0.83 -39.37
C ALA A 10 -16.29 -0.44 -38.66
N PRO A 11 -15.84 -1.65 -39.05
CA PRO A 11 -16.30 -2.88 -38.44
C PRO A 11 -16.10 -2.81 -36.93
N ARG A 12 -17.17 -3.06 -36.16
CA ARG A 12 -17.09 -3.12 -34.69
C ARG A 12 -16.08 -4.21 -34.33
N ARG A 13 -14.89 -3.81 -33.86
CA ARG A 13 -13.89 -4.74 -33.36
C ARG A 13 -14.55 -5.54 -32.23
N THR A 14 -14.61 -6.85 -32.37
CA THR A 14 -15.22 -7.72 -31.36
C THR A 14 -14.11 -8.21 -30.44
N PRO A 15 -14.27 -8.12 -29.10
CA PRO A 15 -13.25 -8.64 -28.19
C PRO A 15 -13.04 -10.14 -28.34
N ALA A 16 -11.80 -10.60 -28.21
CA ALA A 16 -11.46 -12.02 -28.36
C ALA A 16 -11.97 -12.91 -27.20
N PHE A 17 -12.18 -12.33 -26.01
CA PHE A 17 -12.53 -13.06 -24.80
C PHE A 17 -13.71 -12.44 -24.03
N VAL A 18 -13.65 -11.13 -23.76
CA VAL A 18 -14.63 -10.48 -22.89
C VAL A 18 -16.00 -10.40 -23.55
N LYS A 19 -17.05 -10.70 -22.79
CA LYS A 19 -18.45 -10.58 -23.22
C LYS A 19 -18.99 -9.23 -22.81
N LEU A 20 -19.52 -8.50 -23.79
CA LEU A 20 -20.13 -7.19 -23.58
C LEU A 20 -21.65 -7.32 -23.45
N ALA A 21 -22.26 -6.47 -22.64
CA ALA A 21 -23.70 -6.31 -22.65
C ALA A 21 -24.17 -5.74 -24.00
N PRO A 22 -25.40 -6.04 -24.47
CA PRO A 22 -25.90 -5.52 -25.74
C PRO A 22 -25.90 -3.98 -25.85
N SER A 23 -26.02 -3.27 -24.72
CA SER A 23 -25.99 -1.81 -24.62
C SER A 23 -24.58 -1.22 -24.52
N ASP A 24 -23.54 -2.04 -24.37
CA ASP A 24 -22.15 -1.58 -24.33
C ASP A 24 -21.53 -1.63 -25.72
N ASP A 25 -21.30 -0.45 -26.31
CA ASP A 25 -20.71 -0.29 -27.63
C ASP A 25 -19.17 -0.40 -27.66
N ALA A 26 -18.53 -0.65 -26.51
CA ALA A 26 -17.07 -0.79 -26.33
C ALA A 26 -16.23 0.42 -26.76
N SER A 27 -16.84 1.57 -27.04
CA SER A 27 -16.14 2.75 -27.57
C SER A 27 -15.09 3.33 -26.61
N ASP A 28 -15.25 3.05 -25.32
CA ASP A 28 -14.44 3.50 -24.20
C ASP A 28 -13.62 2.38 -23.56
N LEU A 29 -13.61 1.18 -24.16
CA LEU A 29 -12.85 0.04 -23.67
C LEU A 29 -11.39 0.12 -24.18
N LEU A 30 -10.42 -0.08 -23.30
CA LEU A 30 -9.00 -0.06 -23.69
C LEU A 30 -8.71 -1.14 -24.76
N PRO A 31 -7.83 -0.85 -25.76
CA PRO A 31 -7.49 -1.79 -26.82
C PRO A 31 -7.07 -3.19 -26.34
N ILE A 32 -6.41 -3.26 -25.18
CA ILE A 32 -5.93 -4.50 -24.57
C ILE A 32 -7.05 -5.49 -24.23
N PHE A 33 -8.25 -5.00 -23.90
CA PHE A 33 -9.40 -5.86 -23.62
C PHE A 33 -10.03 -6.44 -24.88
N PHE A 34 -9.60 -6.02 -26.08
CA PHE A 34 -9.96 -6.70 -27.33
C PHE A 34 -9.04 -7.89 -27.63
N GLU A 35 -7.92 -8.04 -26.92
CA GLU A 35 -7.00 -9.18 -27.02
C GLU A 35 -7.46 -10.35 -26.12
N HIS A 36 -6.72 -11.46 -26.16
CA HIS A 36 -6.96 -12.61 -25.29
C HIS A 36 -6.12 -12.49 -24.01
N PRO A 37 -6.69 -12.70 -22.80
CA PRO A 37 -5.99 -12.45 -21.53
C PRO A 37 -4.77 -13.34 -21.26
N GLU A 38 -4.61 -14.46 -21.97
CA GLU A 38 -3.42 -15.33 -21.83
C GLU A 38 -2.23 -14.87 -22.68
N THR A 39 -2.46 -14.05 -23.71
CA THR A 39 -1.45 -13.74 -24.74
C THR A 39 -1.40 -12.25 -25.11
N TYR A 40 -2.02 -11.38 -24.32
CA TYR A 40 -2.10 -9.96 -24.62
C TYR A 40 -0.73 -9.27 -24.55
N THR A 41 -0.58 -8.21 -25.32
CA THR A 41 0.66 -7.44 -25.38
C THR A 41 0.71 -6.44 -24.23
N LYS A 42 1.65 -6.64 -23.30
CA LYS A 42 1.84 -5.72 -22.16
C LYS A 42 2.53 -4.42 -22.61
N HIS A 43 1.99 -3.28 -22.20
CA HIS A 43 2.68 -2.00 -22.38
C HIS A 43 3.93 -1.91 -21.49
N VAL A 44 5.06 -1.51 -22.09
CA VAL A 44 6.33 -1.30 -21.40
C VAL A 44 6.60 0.20 -21.35
N GLY A 45 6.87 0.73 -20.16
CA GLY A 45 7.25 2.14 -19.99
C GLY A 45 8.62 2.44 -20.62
N PRO A 46 8.95 3.71 -20.86
CA PRO A 46 10.26 4.11 -21.41
C PRO A 46 11.42 3.82 -20.45
N ASP A 47 11.13 3.61 -19.18
CA ASP A 47 12.08 3.14 -18.17
C ASP A 47 12.25 1.61 -18.15
N GLY A 48 11.64 0.90 -19.10
CA GLY A 48 11.71 -0.55 -19.24
C GLY A 48 10.83 -1.33 -18.27
N ARG A 49 10.07 -0.65 -17.40
CA ARG A 49 9.23 -1.29 -16.39
C ARG A 49 7.82 -1.51 -16.94
N ILE A 50 7.24 -2.67 -16.62
CA ILE A 50 5.83 -2.95 -16.85
C ILE A 50 5.07 -2.64 -15.57
N ARG A 51 3.99 -1.88 -15.70
CA ARG A 51 3.14 -1.48 -14.57
C ARG A 51 1.72 -1.93 -14.80
N SER A 52 0.99 -2.18 -13.73
CA SER A 52 -0.46 -2.43 -13.80
C SER A 52 -0.83 -3.48 -14.85
N TRP A 53 -0.11 -4.61 -14.81
CA TRP A 53 -0.18 -5.74 -15.75
C TRP A 53 0.09 -5.39 -17.22
N GLY A 54 0.59 -4.19 -17.50
CA GLY A 54 0.78 -3.64 -18.83
C GLY A 54 -0.49 -3.06 -19.44
N PHE A 55 -1.52 -2.75 -18.65
CA PHE A 55 -2.79 -2.21 -19.18
C PHE A 55 -2.73 -0.76 -19.60
N TYR A 56 -1.89 0.04 -18.94
CA TYR A 56 -1.86 1.48 -19.18
C TYR A 56 -0.67 1.85 -20.03
N PRO A 57 -0.89 2.63 -21.11
CA PRO A 57 0.22 3.26 -21.80
C PRO A 57 0.86 4.29 -20.86
N TYR A 58 2.19 4.30 -20.83
CA TYR A 58 2.93 5.36 -20.16
C TYR A 58 2.78 6.67 -20.94
N ILE A 59 2.40 7.76 -20.28
CA ILE A 59 2.46 9.10 -20.89
C ILE A 59 3.79 9.75 -20.51
N PRO A 60 4.62 10.16 -21.49
CA PRO A 60 5.82 10.94 -21.23
C PRO A 60 5.53 12.30 -20.55
N PRO A 61 6.43 12.77 -19.66
CA PRO A 61 6.33 14.11 -19.11
C PRO A 61 6.25 15.17 -20.23
N GLY A 62 5.24 16.05 -20.16
CA GLY A 62 5.06 17.18 -21.09
C GLY A 62 3.87 17.09 -22.03
N GLU A 63 3.26 15.92 -22.24
CA GLU A 63 2.04 15.80 -23.08
C GLU A 63 0.74 16.06 -22.30
N ARG A 64 0.71 15.76 -20.99
CA ARG A 64 -0.43 16.06 -20.09
C ARG A 64 -0.05 16.49 -18.66
N GLY A 65 1.19 16.93 -18.46
CA GLY A 65 1.71 17.29 -17.14
C GLY A 65 2.14 16.05 -16.36
N GLU A 66 3.46 15.95 -16.15
CA GLU A 66 4.19 14.90 -15.40
C GLU A 66 3.95 13.44 -15.86
N GLY A 67 4.99 12.60 -15.76
CA GLY A 67 5.03 11.26 -16.37
C GLY A 67 4.13 10.25 -15.66
N HIS A 68 2.82 10.36 -15.87
CA HIS A 68 1.80 9.51 -15.28
C HIS A 68 1.29 8.45 -16.28
N GLU A 69 0.71 7.37 -15.75
CA GLU A 69 -0.12 6.46 -16.54
C GLU A 69 -1.37 7.23 -17.02
N ASP A 70 -1.85 7.03 -18.26
CA ASP A 70 -3.06 7.72 -18.74
C ASP A 70 -4.30 7.23 -17.99
N ILE A 71 -4.53 7.83 -16.84
CA ILE A 71 -5.66 7.57 -15.95
C ILE A 71 -6.83 8.54 -16.28
N GLN A 72 -6.77 9.32 -17.37
CA GLN A 72 -7.90 10.17 -17.76
C GLN A 72 -9.02 9.40 -18.48
N TYR A 73 -8.80 8.14 -18.87
CA TYR A 73 -9.83 7.28 -19.50
C TYR A 73 -10.93 6.79 -18.54
N TYR A 74 -10.84 7.07 -17.24
CA TYR A 74 -11.66 6.41 -16.21
C TYR A 74 -13.02 7.02 -15.96
N GLY A 75 -13.15 8.35 -15.92
CA GLY A 75 -14.40 8.99 -15.50
C GLY A 75 -15.61 8.50 -16.32
N PRO A 76 -15.58 8.63 -17.66
CA PRO A 76 -16.67 8.16 -18.50
C PRO A 76 -16.87 6.63 -18.47
N ARG A 77 -15.79 5.84 -18.57
CA ARG A 77 -15.87 4.37 -18.59
C ARG A 77 -16.39 3.79 -17.29
N LYS A 78 -15.93 4.30 -16.14
CA LYS A 78 -16.38 3.87 -14.81
C LYS A 78 -17.87 4.11 -14.64
N MET A 79 -18.35 5.29 -15.00
CA MET A 79 -19.78 5.64 -14.91
C MET A 79 -20.64 4.75 -15.81
N LYS A 80 -20.22 4.54 -17.07
CA LYS A 80 -20.90 3.65 -18.00
C LYS A 80 -20.92 2.20 -17.48
N THR A 81 -19.78 1.73 -16.99
CA THR A 81 -19.64 0.35 -16.50
C THR A 81 -20.48 0.12 -15.24
N GLN A 82 -20.54 1.09 -14.32
CA GLN A 82 -21.41 1.03 -13.15
C GLN A 82 -22.89 1.00 -13.54
N ALA A 83 -23.30 1.78 -14.55
CA ALA A 83 -24.68 1.82 -15.03
C ALA A 83 -25.10 0.54 -15.76
N ILE A 84 -24.19 -0.11 -16.49
CA ILE A 84 -24.50 -1.32 -17.28
C ILE A 84 -24.33 -2.59 -16.44
N TYR A 85 -23.17 -2.74 -15.79
CA TYR A 85 -22.73 -3.99 -15.14
C TYR A 85 -22.76 -3.93 -13.60
N GLY A 86 -23.10 -2.78 -13.01
CA GLY A 86 -23.22 -2.64 -11.55
C GLY A 86 -24.40 -3.44 -10.97
N SER A 87 -24.53 -3.43 -9.65
CA SER A 87 -25.57 -4.22 -8.94
C SER A 87 -27.01 -3.87 -9.31
N LEU A 88 -27.25 -2.64 -9.78
CA LEU A 88 -28.53 -2.16 -10.30
C LEU A 88 -28.51 -1.98 -11.82
N GLY A 89 -27.54 -2.62 -12.48
CA GLY A 89 -27.28 -2.47 -13.90
C GLY A 89 -28.27 -3.21 -14.80
N GLN A 90 -28.06 -3.06 -16.10
CA GLN A 90 -28.89 -3.64 -17.15
C GLN A 90 -28.57 -5.12 -17.42
N THR A 91 -27.51 -5.67 -16.82
CA THR A 91 -27.06 -7.04 -17.03
C THR A 91 -26.54 -7.70 -15.75
N THR A 92 -26.50 -9.03 -15.75
CA THR A 92 -25.85 -9.85 -14.71
C THR A 92 -24.43 -10.27 -15.10
N LEU A 93 -23.96 -9.88 -16.30
CA LEU A 93 -22.58 -10.11 -16.71
C LEU A 93 -21.62 -9.35 -15.79
N ALA A 94 -20.48 -9.97 -15.47
CA ALA A 94 -19.36 -9.28 -14.84
C ALA A 94 -18.81 -8.19 -15.78
N ARG A 95 -18.14 -7.17 -15.23
CA ARG A 95 -17.51 -6.13 -16.03
C ARG A 95 -16.50 -6.76 -17.01
N PRO A 96 -16.35 -6.24 -18.24
CA PRO A 96 -15.37 -6.77 -19.19
C PRO A 96 -13.95 -6.86 -18.61
N GLU A 97 -13.57 -5.84 -17.84
CA GLU A 97 -12.30 -5.76 -17.12
C GLU A 97 -12.16 -6.88 -16.09
N ASP A 98 -13.21 -7.18 -15.30
CA ASP A 98 -13.20 -8.28 -14.32
C ASP A 98 -13.09 -9.66 -14.99
N GLN A 99 -13.77 -9.84 -16.12
CA GLN A 99 -13.69 -11.08 -16.90
C GLN A 99 -12.24 -11.34 -17.33
N PHE A 100 -11.59 -10.33 -17.90
CA PHE A 100 -10.20 -10.40 -18.33
C PHE A 100 -9.26 -10.64 -17.14
N MET A 101 -9.41 -9.87 -16.06
CA MET A 101 -8.59 -9.97 -14.86
C MET A 101 -8.69 -11.32 -14.17
N SER A 102 -9.86 -11.96 -14.20
CA SER A 102 -10.04 -13.27 -13.59
C SER A 102 -9.08 -14.32 -14.19
N VAL A 103 -8.79 -14.23 -15.50
CA VAL A 103 -7.86 -15.12 -16.20
C VAL A 103 -6.42 -14.73 -15.89
N VAL A 104 -6.07 -13.45 -16.04
CA VAL A 104 -4.71 -12.93 -15.76
C VAL A 104 -4.26 -13.30 -14.34
N LEU A 105 -5.10 -13.06 -13.34
CA LEU A 105 -4.79 -13.41 -11.95
C LEU A 105 -4.72 -14.92 -11.71
N THR A 106 -5.56 -15.71 -12.40
CA THR A 106 -5.52 -17.18 -12.28
C THR A 106 -4.23 -17.74 -12.86
N GLN A 107 -3.78 -17.23 -14.00
CA GLN A 107 -2.52 -17.61 -14.61
C GLN A 107 -1.34 -17.24 -13.70
N LYS A 108 -1.25 -15.98 -13.26
CA LYS A 108 -0.16 -15.54 -12.37
C LYS A 108 -0.13 -16.33 -11.05
N LYS A 109 -1.28 -16.69 -10.48
CA LYS A 109 -1.36 -17.58 -9.30
C LYS A 109 -0.75 -18.96 -9.55
N ARG A 110 -0.92 -19.53 -10.76
CA ARG A 110 -0.32 -20.82 -11.13
C ARG A 110 1.19 -20.69 -11.26
N GLU A 111 1.65 -19.67 -12.00
CA GLU A 111 3.08 -19.37 -12.19
C GLU A 111 3.80 -19.18 -10.84
N LEU A 112 3.24 -18.35 -9.95
CA LEU A 112 3.84 -18.11 -8.64
C LEU A 112 3.81 -19.33 -7.71
N LYS A 113 2.84 -20.24 -7.89
CA LYS A 113 2.76 -21.48 -7.12
C LYS A 113 3.81 -22.50 -7.57
N GLU A 114 4.16 -22.50 -8.85
CA GLU A 114 5.15 -23.39 -9.46
C GLU A 114 6.59 -22.87 -9.32
N LEU A 115 6.74 -21.59 -8.99
CA LEU A 115 8.04 -20.95 -8.78
C LEU A 115 8.79 -21.57 -7.59
N ASP A 116 9.93 -22.18 -7.87
CA ASP A 116 10.87 -22.62 -6.83
C ASP A 116 11.70 -21.44 -6.33
N LEU A 117 11.48 -21.07 -5.07
CA LEU A 117 12.21 -19.98 -4.41
C LEU A 117 13.52 -20.45 -3.76
N GLY A 118 13.78 -21.76 -3.70
CA GLY A 118 14.93 -22.32 -3.02
C GLY A 118 15.12 -21.75 -1.61
N ASP A 119 16.33 -21.27 -1.31
CA ASP A 119 16.69 -20.67 -0.03
C ASP A 119 16.52 -19.15 0.02
N LEU A 120 16.04 -18.49 -1.05
CA LEU A 120 15.83 -17.04 -1.11
C LEU A 120 14.91 -16.55 0.01
N THR A 121 13.92 -17.37 0.40
CA THR A 121 13.00 -17.07 1.50
C THR A 121 13.68 -16.99 2.88
N ARG A 122 14.91 -17.50 3.01
CA ARG A 122 15.68 -17.48 4.25
C ARG A 122 16.89 -16.54 4.18
N ARG A 123 17.13 -15.91 3.03
CA ARG A 123 18.23 -14.95 2.85
C ARG A 123 17.84 -13.53 3.24
N ASP A 124 18.83 -12.75 3.65
CA ASP A 124 18.66 -11.34 4.01
C ASP A 124 18.90 -10.43 2.80
N TYR A 125 17.93 -9.56 2.51
CA TYR A 125 17.91 -8.65 1.38
C TYR A 125 18.28 -7.25 1.85
N PHE A 126 19.28 -6.64 1.21
CA PHE A 126 19.69 -5.27 1.48
C PHE A 126 18.94 -4.35 0.52
N LEU A 127 17.89 -3.72 1.03
CA LEU A 127 16.96 -2.93 0.23
C LEU A 127 17.19 -1.43 0.42
N ARG A 128 16.91 -0.69 -0.64
CA ARG A 128 16.76 0.77 -0.61
C ARG A 128 15.39 1.13 -1.12
N ILE A 129 14.65 1.92 -0.34
CA ILE A 129 13.41 2.57 -0.79
C ILE A 129 13.68 4.06 -0.98
N HIS A 130 13.15 4.66 -2.04
CA HIS A 130 13.22 6.11 -2.27
C HIS A 130 12.01 6.65 -3.04
N MET A 131 11.84 7.97 -3.01
CA MET A 131 10.79 8.70 -3.73
C MET A 131 11.43 9.56 -4.85
N PRO A 132 11.49 9.06 -6.10
CA PRO A 132 12.27 9.67 -7.16
C PRO A 132 11.75 11.05 -7.62
N GLU A 133 10.48 11.34 -7.39
CA GLU A 133 9.82 12.60 -7.79
C GLU A 133 10.07 13.75 -6.79
N ILE A 134 10.87 13.52 -5.73
CA ILE A 134 11.19 14.51 -4.70
C ILE A 134 12.71 14.64 -4.59
N PRO A 135 13.38 15.31 -5.56
CA PRO A 135 14.82 15.44 -5.54
C PRO A 135 15.31 16.52 -4.55
N THR A 136 16.58 16.44 -4.18
CA THR A 136 17.32 17.56 -3.62
C THR A 136 17.59 18.61 -4.70
N THR A 137 18.10 19.79 -4.32
CA THR A 137 18.53 20.81 -5.28
C THR A 137 19.63 20.32 -6.23
N ASN A 138 20.35 19.26 -5.86
CA ASN A 138 21.42 18.67 -6.67
C ASN A 138 20.94 17.49 -7.52
N GLY A 139 19.63 17.17 -7.50
CA GLY A 139 19.06 16.04 -8.23
C GLY A 139 19.25 14.68 -7.55
N GLU A 140 19.66 14.64 -6.29
CA GLU A 140 19.78 13.40 -5.51
C GLU A 140 18.43 13.04 -4.88
N ASP A 141 18.23 11.77 -4.50
CA ASP A 141 17.03 11.39 -3.75
C ASP A 141 16.99 12.08 -2.38
N ARG A 142 15.96 12.88 -2.13
CA ARG A 142 15.79 13.55 -0.83
C ARG A 142 15.26 12.61 0.24
N ILE A 143 14.26 11.80 -0.11
CA ILE A 143 13.56 10.90 0.83
C ILE A 143 13.90 9.45 0.48
N TRP A 144 14.68 8.81 1.34
CA TRP A 144 15.07 7.41 1.15
C TRP A 144 15.42 6.69 2.47
N ARG A 145 15.38 5.35 2.45
CA ARG A 145 15.80 4.48 3.57
C ARG A 145 16.57 3.27 3.06
N ARG A 146 17.56 2.83 3.82
CA ARG A 146 18.27 1.55 3.64
C ARG A 146 17.94 0.62 4.79
N PHE A 147 17.57 -0.62 4.46
CA PHE A 147 17.09 -1.57 5.45
C PHE A 147 17.31 -3.01 5.00
N VAL A 148 17.28 -3.92 5.95
CA VAL A 148 17.46 -5.35 5.76
C VAL A 148 16.19 -6.07 6.19
N VAL A 149 15.71 -6.98 5.34
CA VAL A 149 14.59 -7.89 5.63
C VAL A 149 14.87 -9.26 5.04
N SER A 150 14.19 -10.30 5.55
CA SER A 150 14.26 -11.63 4.94
C SER A 150 13.42 -11.70 3.65
N GLY A 151 13.90 -12.43 2.64
CA GLY A 151 13.13 -12.71 1.42
C GLY A 151 11.80 -13.47 1.67
N GLY A 152 11.70 -14.17 2.81
CA GLY A 152 10.47 -14.85 3.26
C GLY A 152 9.42 -13.92 3.87
N MET A 153 9.70 -12.61 3.99
CA MET A 153 8.74 -11.65 4.53
C MET A 153 7.51 -11.59 3.63
N SER A 154 6.34 -11.89 4.19
CA SER A 154 5.07 -11.73 3.49
C SER A 154 4.87 -10.27 3.06
N LEU A 155 4.32 -10.05 1.87
CA LEU A 155 4.16 -8.71 1.31
C LEU A 155 3.25 -7.82 2.18
N GLY A 156 2.19 -8.36 2.79
CA GLY A 156 1.35 -7.61 3.72
C GLY A 156 2.08 -7.23 5.02
N VAL A 157 2.94 -8.11 5.54
CA VAL A 157 3.78 -7.80 6.71
C VAL A 157 4.85 -6.77 6.34
N LEU A 158 5.45 -6.90 5.15
CA LEU A 158 6.42 -5.95 4.63
C LEU A 158 5.79 -4.55 4.57
N GLN A 159 4.61 -4.39 3.97
CA GLN A 159 4.00 -3.08 3.88
C GLN A 159 3.58 -2.55 5.27
N ASP A 160 2.73 -3.30 5.98
CA ASP A 160 2.07 -2.79 7.19
C ASP A 160 3.05 -2.61 8.37
N LYS A 161 4.01 -3.53 8.54
CA LYS A 161 4.90 -3.52 9.71
C LYS A 161 6.30 -2.99 9.42
N ILE A 162 6.71 -2.91 8.16
CA ILE A 162 8.03 -2.40 7.77
C ILE A 162 7.88 -1.08 7.01
N LEU A 163 7.37 -1.09 5.78
CA LEU A 163 7.40 0.09 4.89
C LEU A 163 6.64 1.28 5.44
N ALA A 164 5.41 1.08 5.93
CA ALA A 164 4.62 2.15 6.52
C ALA A 164 5.35 2.84 7.69
N PRO A 165 5.75 2.15 8.77
CA PRO A 165 6.49 2.79 9.85
C PRO A 165 7.92 3.22 9.48
N LEU A 166 8.56 2.60 8.50
CA LEU A 166 9.90 2.95 8.00
C LEU A 166 9.90 4.31 7.30
N MET A 167 8.88 4.57 6.48
CA MET A 167 8.72 5.86 5.81
C MET A 167 8.16 6.90 6.77
N GLY A 168 7.09 6.56 7.51
CA GLY A 168 6.37 7.48 8.40
C GLY A 168 4.86 7.41 8.28
N TRP A 169 4.33 6.62 7.32
CA TRP A 169 2.91 6.44 7.07
C TRP A 169 2.14 5.81 8.23
N VAL A 170 0.85 6.13 8.30
CA VAL A 170 -0.10 5.57 9.25
C VAL A 170 -0.53 4.19 8.78
N ARG A 171 -0.35 3.20 9.64
CA ARG A 171 -0.76 1.83 9.36
C ARG A 171 -2.27 1.71 9.21
N ASN A 172 -2.70 0.86 8.27
CA ASN A 172 -4.11 0.56 7.99
C ASN A 172 -4.95 1.79 7.58
N PHE A 173 -4.33 2.85 7.06
CA PHE A 173 -5.04 4.10 6.77
C PHE A 173 -5.52 4.18 5.31
N HIS A 174 -4.63 3.85 4.39
CA HIS A 174 -4.91 3.85 2.95
C HIS A 174 -4.69 2.47 2.33
N VAL A 175 -5.21 2.27 1.12
CA VAL A 175 -4.82 1.14 0.27
C VAL A 175 -3.42 1.39 -0.29
N HIS A 176 -2.74 0.30 -0.62
CA HIS A 176 -1.45 0.31 -1.29
C HIS A 176 -1.35 -0.78 -2.34
N ILE A 177 -0.42 -0.61 -3.27
CA ILE A 177 -0.11 -1.58 -4.31
C ILE A 177 1.41 -1.79 -4.39
N LEU A 178 1.80 -3.05 -4.42
CA LEU A 178 3.16 -3.50 -4.72
C LEU A 178 3.17 -4.09 -6.14
N THR A 179 4.01 -3.55 -7.03
CA THR A 179 4.07 -3.97 -8.43
C THR A 179 5.41 -4.60 -8.78
N ASP A 180 5.37 -5.84 -9.29
CA ASP A 180 6.50 -6.51 -9.94
C ASP A 180 6.71 -5.90 -11.32
N VAL A 181 7.83 -5.19 -11.51
CA VAL A 181 8.09 -4.44 -12.74
C VAL A 181 8.40 -5.31 -13.95
N ARG A 182 8.66 -6.61 -13.75
CA ARG A 182 9.03 -7.56 -14.82
C ARG A 182 7.84 -7.92 -15.70
N ASP A 183 6.65 -7.94 -15.12
CA ASP A 183 5.41 -8.31 -15.82
C ASP A 183 4.19 -7.48 -15.42
N GLY A 184 4.35 -6.51 -14.52
CA GLY A 184 3.32 -5.64 -14.02
C GLY A 184 2.40 -6.29 -12.99
N ALA A 185 2.70 -7.48 -12.48
CA ALA A 185 1.85 -8.14 -11.49
C ALA A 185 1.73 -7.31 -10.21
N GLN A 186 0.49 -7.08 -9.79
CA GLN A 186 0.16 -6.25 -8.64
C GLN A 186 -0.30 -7.09 -7.44
N PHE A 187 0.11 -6.67 -6.25
CA PHE A 187 -0.22 -7.27 -4.96
C PHE A 187 -0.71 -6.17 -4.01
N GLY A 188 -1.73 -6.48 -3.21
CA GLY A 188 -2.26 -5.50 -2.26
C GLY A 188 -3.25 -6.08 -1.26
N PRO A 189 -3.83 -5.22 -0.40
CA PRO A 189 -4.66 -5.62 0.72
C PRO A 189 -6.08 -5.95 0.24
N LYS A 190 -6.32 -7.22 -0.11
CA LYS A 190 -7.64 -7.66 -0.58
C LYS A 190 -8.74 -7.37 0.45
N ASN A 191 -9.90 -6.96 -0.05
CA ASN A 191 -11.08 -6.59 0.73
C ASN A 191 -10.85 -5.40 1.68
N SER A 192 -9.89 -4.50 1.37
CA SER A 192 -9.72 -3.28 2.13
C SER A 192 -10.99 -2.42 2.10
N THR A 193 -11.30 -1.79 3.22
CA THR A 193 -12.39 -0.80 3.33
C THR A 193 -11.88 0.64 3.48
N ALA A 194 -10.58 0.87 3.22
CA ALA A 194 -10.03 2.22 3.23
C ALA A 194 -10.74 3.07 2.15
N VAL A 195 -10.92 4.36 2.43
CA VAL A 195 -11.79 5.25 1.62
C VAL A 195 -11.28 5.36 0.18
N ASP A 196 -9.97 5.41 0.02
CA ASP A 196 -9.25 5.54 -1.25
C ASP A 196 -9.38 4.30 -2.16
N ILE A 197 -9.94 3.16 -1.69
CA ILE A 197 -10.26 2.01 -2.57
C ILE A 197 -11.21 2.40 -3.70
N MET A 198 -11.98 3.48 -3.55
CA MET A 198 -12.83 4.01 -4.61
C MET A 198 -12.04 4.51 -5.83
N HIS A 199 -10.75 4.76 -5.67
CA HIS A 199 -9.79 5.09 -6.72
C HIS A 199 -9.04 3.86 -7.22
N LEU A 200 -9.44 2.62 -6.91
CA LEU A 200 -8.72 1.43 -7.37
C LEU A 200 -8.45 1.46 -8.88
N ASP A 201 -9.44 1.84 -9.66
CA ASP A 201 -9.35 1.94 -11.11
C ASP A 201 -8.30 2.96 -11.60
N SER A 202 -7.88 3.93 -10.78
CA SER A 202 -6.75 4.80 -11.13
C SER A 202 -5.39 4.12 -11.07
N SER A 203 -5.30 2.94 -10.45
CA SER A 203 -4.01 2.28 -10.16
C SER A 203 -3.97 0.82 -10.58
N ALA A 204 -5.13 0.14 -10.60
CA ALA A 204 -5.27 -1.27 -10.96
C ALA A 204 -6.72 -1.62 -11.32
N TYR A 205 -6.93 -2.68 -12.11
CA TYR A 205 -8.26 -3.29 -12.19
C TYR A 205 -8.48 -4.31 -11.07
N ASP A 206 -7.46 -5.13 -10.81
CA ASP A 206 -7.43 -6.04 -9.68
C ASP A 206 -5.99 -6.45 -9.35
N PHE A 207 -5.77 -6.99 -8.15
CA PHE A 207 -4.46 -7.42 -7.65
C PHE A 207 -4.53 -8.75 -6.90
N LEU A 208 -3.37 -9.36 -6.64
CA LEU A 208 -3.23 -10.57 -5.84
C LEU A 208 -3.26 -10.24 -4.34
N ASN A 209 -3.77 -11.16 -3.52
CA ASN A 209 -3.72 -11.00 -2.06
C ASN A 209 -2.27 -11.12 -1.58
N GLU A 210 -1.74 -10.02 -1.07
CA GLU A 210 -0.35 -9.89 -0.61
C GLU A 210 0.05 -10.87 0.52
N ASP A 211 -0.91 -11.27 1.36
CA ASP A 211 -0.68 -12.21 2.48
C ASP A 211 -0.29 -13.62 2.02
N HIS A 212 -0.47 -13.93 0.74
CA HIS A 212 -0.17 -15.24 0.16
C HIS A 212 1.23 -15.32 -0.46
N TYR A 213 1.92 -14.20 -0.59
CA TYR A 213 3.22 -14.11 -1.26
C TYR A 213 4.23 -13.41 -0.36
N CYS A 214 5.50 -13.57 -0.69
CA CYS A 214 6.62 -12.99 0.02
C CYS A 214 7.57 -12.26 -0.93
N LEU A 215 8.47 -11.46 -0.37
CA LEU A 215 9.41 -10.63 -1.12
C LEU A 215 10.20 -11.41 -2.19
N ALA A 216 10.64 -12.63 -1.89
CA ALA A 216 11.39 -13.50 -2.80
C ALA A 216 10.62 -13.92 -4.07
N HIS A 217 9.28 -13.80 -4.10
CA HIS A 217 8.51 -14.01 -5.34
C HIS A 217 8.77 -12.88 -6.35
N ILE A 218 9.12 -11.69 -5.87
CA ILE A 218 9.32 -10.49 -6.70
C ILE A 218 10.81 -10.23 -6.90
N LEU A 219 11.59 -10.21 -5.81
CA LEU A 219 13.02 -9.88 -5.84
C LEU A 219 13.87 -11.15 -5.71
N SER A 220 14.68 -11.42 -6.72
CA SER A 220 15.47 -12.65 -6.85
C SER A 220 16.98 -12.42 -6.95
N LYS A 221 17.40 -11.22 -7.40
CA LYS A 221 18.80 -10.84 -7.58
C LYS A 221 19.03 -9.37 -7.28
N VAL A 222 20.31 -9.01 -7.16
CA VAL A 222 20.74 -7.60 -7.03
C VAL A 222 20.28 -6.81 -8.26
N GLY A 223 19.79 -5.59 -8.02
CA GLY A 223 19.22 -4.71 -9.04
C GLY A 223 17.76 -4.98 -9.37
N ASP A 224 17.14 -6.05 -8.87
CA ASP A 224 15.68 -6.23 -9.02
C ASP A 224 14.96 -5.09 -8.27
N GLU A 225 13.83 -4.67 -8.84
CA GLU A 225 13.02 -3.56 -8.35
C GLU A 225 11.57 -3.97 -8.08
N LEU A 226 10.95 -3.26 -7.16
CA LEU A 226 9.56 -3.35 -6.77
C LEU A 226 9.02 -1.92 -6.63
N LEU A 227 7.90 -1.62 -7.29
CA LEU A 227 7.22 -0.33 -7.10
C LEU A 227 6.28 -0.43 -5.91
N TYR A 228 6.25 0.60 -5.08
CA TYR A 228 5.34 0.72 -3.95
C TYR A 228 4.55 2.02 -4.06
N GLU A 229 3.25 1.87 -4.32
CA GLU A 229 2.28 2.95 -4.34
C GLU A 229 1.45 2.91 -3.06
N TYR A 230 1.38 4.03 -2.36
CA TYR A 230 0.63 4.20 -1.14
C TYR A 230 -0.37 5.34 -1.30
N ASP A 231 -1.59 5.14 -0.81
CA ASP A 231 -2.73 6.03 -1.00
C ASP A 231 -3.15 6.13 -2.47
N LEU A 232 -4.24 5.45 -2.83
CA LEU A 232 -4.75 5.48 -4.20
C LEU A 232 -5.45 6.79 -4.57
N GLY A 233 -5.70 7.67 -3.59
CA GLY A 233 -6.17 9.02 -3.83
C GLY A 233 -5.03 9.96 -4.22
N ASP A 234 -3.93 9.90 -3.47
CA ASP A 234 -2.79 10.82 -3.61
C ASP A 234 -1.62 10.28 -4.44
N HIS A 235 -1.55 8.96 -4.61
CA HIS A 235 -0.55 8.23 -5.40
C HIS A 235 0.90 8.51 -4.95
N TYR A 236 1.23 8.25 -3.68
CA TYR A 236 2.63 8.33 -3.23
C TYR A 236 3.45 7.17 -3.79
N ARG A 237 4.35 7.47 -4.73
CA ARG A 237 5.15 6.47 -5.44
C ARG A 237 6.55 6.33 -4.87
N HIS A 238 6.95 5.09 -4.67
CA HIS A 238 8.27 4.71 -4.18
C HIS A 238 8.85 3.62 -5.08
N ILE A 239 10.18 3.60 -5.19
CA ILE A 239 10.93 2.51 -5.81
C ILE A 239 11.72 1.80 -4.71
N ILE A 240 11.61 0.47 -4.66
CA ILE A 240 12.37 -0.40 -3.77
C ILE A 240 13.33 -1.23 -4.64
N THR A 241 14.62 -1.15 -4.37
CA THR A 241 15.66 -1.85 -5.14
C THR A 241 16.50 -2.73 -4.23
N VAL A 242 16.87 -3.93 -4.70
CA VAL A 242 17.94 -4.73 -4.09
C VAL A 242 19.28 -4.06 -4.39
N LEU A 243 19.84 -3.35 -3.42
CA LEU A 243 20.94 -2.40 -3.67
C LEU A 243 22.29 -3.11 -3.83
N GLU A 244 22.77 -3.75 -2.76
CA GLU A 244 24.17 -4.21 -2.68
C GLU A 244 24.26 -5.73 -2.81
N LYS A 245 23.42 -6.45 -2.05
CA LYS A 245 23.47 -7.90 -1.97
C LYS A 245 22.16 -8.52 -1.49
N ILE A 246 22.01 -9.78 -1.84
CA ILE A 246 21.22 -10.76 -1.09
C ILE A 246 22.26 -11.62 -0.36
N ALA A 247 22.27 -11.57 0.96
CA ALA A 247 23.27 -12.27 1.75
C ALA A 247 23.18 -13.79 1.54
N PRO A 248 24.30 -14.51 1.54
CA PRO A 248 24.30 -15.98 1.60
C PRO A 248 23.49 -16.49 2.79
N LEU A 249 22.99 -17.72 2.70
CA LEU A 249 22.16 -18.32 3.74
C LEU A 249 22.88 -18.37 5.10
N GLU A 250 24.18 -18.62 5.10
CA GLU A 250 25.03 -18.75 6.28
C GLU A 250 25.26 -17.41 7.00
N GLU A 251 25.17 -16.30 6.26
CA GLU A 251 25.26 -14.93 6.79
C GLU A 251 23.89 -14.37 7.17
N SER A 252 22.81 -15.06 6.79
CA SER A 252 21.45 -14.57 6.97
C SER A 252 20.87 -14.98 8.32
N TYR A 253 20.34 -14.01 9.05
CA TYR A 253 19.73 -14.19 10.38
C TYR A 253 18.24 -13.83 10.38
N GLY A 254 17.73 -13.33 9.25
CA GLY A 254 16.31 -13.08 9.00
C GLY A 254 15.75 -11.87 9.75
N ARG A 255 16.58 -11.05 10.41
CA ARG A 255 16.08 -9.97 11.28
C ARG A 255 15.96 -8.67 10.49
N VAL A 256 14.93 -7.91 10.82
CA VAL A 256 14.74 -6.56 10.33
C VAL A 256 15.80 -5.64 10.93
N GLN A 257 16.48 -4.87 10.09
CA GLN A 257 17.41 -3.83 10.52
C GLN A 257 17.22 -2.58 9.66
N ILE A 258 17.18 -1.41 10.29
CA ILE A 258 17.24 -0.12 9.58
C ILE A 258 18.69 0.33 9.63
N LEU A 259 19.26 0.64 8.47
CA LEU A 259 20.69 0.94 8.33
C LEU A 259 20.94 2.45 8.32
N SER A 260 20.19 3.17 7.49
CA SER A 260 20.33 4.62 7.31
C SER A 260 19.14 5.19 6.53
N GLY A 261 19.06 6.50 6.41
CA GLY A 261 18.02 7.19 5.65
C GLY A 261 18.22 8.70 5.62
N SER A 262 17.38 9.38 4.87
CA SER A 262 17.29 10.85 4.81
C SER A 262 15.90 11.27 4.38
N GLY A 263 15.47 12.47 4.78
CA GLY A 263 14.20 13.06 4.35
C GLY A 263 13.02 12.63 5.20
N ILE A 264 12.20 13.59 5.58
CA ILE A 264 10.97 13.36 6.34
C ILE A 264 9.88 12.77 5.44
N CYS A 265 9.01 11.93 6.01
CA CYS A 265 7.83 11.43 5.30
C CYS A 265 6.96 12.62 4.84
N PRO A 266 6.35 12.58 3.64
CA PRO A 266 5.29 13.50 3.30
C PRO A 266 4.11 13.39 4.27
N MET A 267 3.31 14.45 4.39
CA MET A 267 2.06 14.43 5.16
C MET A 267 1.04 13.49 4.53
N GLU A 268 0.23 12.80 5.35
CA GLU A 268 -0.96 12.10 4.83
C GLU A 268 -1.89 13.09 4.11
N ASN A 269 -2.67 12.64 3.12
CA ASN A 269 -3.60 13.48 2.37
C ASN A 269 -2.93 14.71 1.69
N GLY A 270 -1.63 14.63 1.40
CA GLY A 270 -0.81 15.72 0.89
C GLY A 270 -0.70 15.81 -0.63
N ARG A 271 -1.50 15.05 -1.38
CA ARG A 271 -1.65 15.09 -2.86
C ARG A 271 -0.41 14.64 -3.63
N GLY A 272 0.29 13.64 -3.09
CA GLY A 272 1.34 12.93 -3.80
C GLY A 272 2.71 13.62 -3.82
N ASN A 273 3.63 13.01 -4.57
CA ASN A 273 5.05 13.34 -4.52
C ASN A 273 5.37 14.76 -4.99
N SER A 274 4.89 15.15 -6.16
CA SER A 274 5.19 16.46 -6.77
C SER A 274 4.64 17.60 -5.93
N LYS A 275 3.44 17.42 -5.36
CA LYS A 275 2.89 18.43 -4.46
C LYS A 275 3.70 18.57 -3.19
N TRP A 276 4.24 17.47 -2.66
CA TRP A 276 5.16 17.52 -1.54
C TRP A 276 6.47 18.26 -1.88
N ALA A 277 7.01 18.08 -3.09
CA ALA A 277 8.17 18.85 -3.55
C ALA A 277 7.86 20.37 -3.59
N GLU A 278 6.68 20.77 -4.05
CA GLU A 278 6.21 22.18 -3.98
C GLU A 278 6.05 22.69 -2.54
N HIS A 279 5.58 21.85 -1.61
CA HIS A 279 5.50 22.20 -0.20
C HIS A 279 6.89 22.45 0.39
N ILE A 280 7.86 21.59 0.11
CA ILE A 280 9.26 21.78 0.52
C ILE A 280 9.79 23.10 -0.04
N ASP A 281 9.56 23.39 -1.32
CA ASP A 281 9.95 24.64 -1.94
C ASP A 281 9.32 25.85 -1.23
N THR A 282 8.04 25.77 -0.91
CA THR A 282 7.33 26.83 -0.19
C THR A 282 7.94 27.08 1.20
N LEU A 283 8.34 26.02 1.89
CA LEU A 283 8.89 26.10 3.25
C LEU A 283 10.35 26.56 3.27
N THR A 284 11.14 26.25 2.25
CA THR A 284 12.59 26.44 2.27
C THR A 284 13.10 27.58 1.39
N LYS A 285 12.44 27.87 0.25
CA LYS A 285 12.90 28.92 -0.68
C LYS A 285 12.56 30.33 -0.17
N PRO A 286 13.43 31.33 -0.42
CA PRO A 286 13.26 32.70 0.09
C PRO A 286 12.05 33.45 -0.48
N GLY A 287 11.38 32.93 -1.53
CA GLY A 287 10.25 33.59 -2.19
C GLY A 287 8.91 33.53 -1.45
N SER A 288 8.76 32.67 -0.44
CA SER A 288 7.49 32.52 0.29
C SER A 288 7.41 33.40 1.53
N THR A 289 6.25 34.00 1.76
CA THR A 289 5.98 34.83 2.94
C THR A 289 5.90 33.99 4.23
N LEU A 290 6.14 34.64 5.38
CA LEU A 290 5.99 33.98 6.69
C LEU A 290 4.57 33.45 6.92
N SER A 291 3.54 34.11 6.39
CA SER A 291 2.15 33.68 6.51
C SER A 291 1.90 32.38 5.76
N GLN A 292 2.34 32.31 4.50
CA GLN A 292 2.21 31.09 3.67
C GLN A 292 2.91 29.89 4.33
N ARG A 293 4.13 30.10 4.87
CA ARG A 293 4.86 29.04 5.58
C ARG A 293 4.13 28.57 6.83
N ARG A 294 3.59 29.50 7.63
CA ARG A 294 2.85 29.16 8.85
C ARG A 294 1.56 28.39 8.55
N GLU A 295 0.81 28.81 7.54
CA GLU A 295 -0.41 28.15 7.12
C GLU A 295 -0.13 26.73 6.62
N LEU A 296 0.88 26.56 5.76
CA LEU A 296 1.28 25.24 5.27
C LEU A 296 1.79 24.33 6.40
N LEU A 297 2.59 24.85 7.33
CA LEU A 297 3.01 24.07 8.51
C LEU A 297 1.83 23.68 9.40
N ALA A 298 0.84 24.54 9.56
CA ALA A 298 -0.37 24.20 10.31
C ALA A 298 -1.13 23.04 9.66
N GLN A 299 -1.23 23.02 8.32
CA GLN A 299 -1.81 21.90 7.57
C GLN A 299 -0.99 20.61 7.75
N ILE A 300 0.32 20.67 7.51
CA ILE A 300 1.23 19.52 7.69
C ILE A 300 1.13 18.94 9.10
N TYR A 301 1.15 19.80 10.11
CA TYR A 301 1.14 19.38 11.51
C TYR A 301 -0.22 18.95 12.03
N SER A 302 -1.31 19.19 11.29
CA SER A 302 -2.61 18.59 11.59
C SER A 302 -2.77 17.17 11.07
N GLU A 303 -1.92 16.74 10.13
CA GLU A 303 -2.04 15.40 9.53
C GLU A 303 -1.65 14.30 10.52
N LYS A 304 -2.30 13.14 10.35
CA LYS A 304 -2.25 12.07 11.33
C LYS A 304 -0.84 11.50 11.54
N ASN A 305 -0.05 11.34 10.49
CA ASN A 305 1.32 10.86 10.63
C ASN A 305 2.21 11.85 11.40
N TYR A 306 2.02 13.16 11.23
CA TYR A 306 2.78 14.17 11.97
C TYR A 306 2.39 14.22 13.45
N THR A 307 1.09 14.16 13.74
CA THR A 307 0.58 14.16 15.12
C THR A 307 0.94 12.87 15.87
N ASP A 308 0.76 11.70 15.25
CA ASP A 308 1.11 10.39 15.84
C ASP A 308 2.61 10.26 16.14
N ARG A 309 3.46 10.92 15.32
CA ARG A 309 4.92 10.95 15.49
C ARG A 309 5.40 12.07 16.42
N GLY A 310 4.54 13.03 16.75
CA GLY A 310 4.92 14.23 17.51
C GLY A 310 5.89 15.14 16.75
N TRP A 311 5.91 15.05 15.42
CA TRP A 311 6.79 15.88 14.58
C TRP A 311 6.38 17.35 14.57
N ASP A 312 5.09 17.63 14.78
CA ASP A 312 4.55 18.97 15.02
C ASP A 312 5.30 19.72 16.12
N LYS A 313 5.51 19.05 17.27
CA LYS A 313 6.21 19.60 18.43
C LYS A 313 7.72 19.58 18.26
N LYS A 314 8.25 18.53 17.62
CA LYS A 314 9.69 18.30 17.48
C LYS A 314 10.33 19.28 16.50
N LEU A 315 9.69 19.52 15.36
CA LEU A 315 10.22 20.34 14.27
C LEU A 315 9.72 21.78 14.37
N GLY A 316 8.45 21.97 14.76
CA GLY A 316 7.85 23.29 15.00
C GLY A 316 8.10 24.27 13.85
N ALA A 317 8.48 25.50 14.16
CA ALA A 317 8.75 26.53 13.15
C ALA A 317 10.04 26.28 12.33
N LYS A 318 10.92 25.37 12.77
CA LYS A 318 12.16 25.00 12.08
C LYS A 318 11.98 23.67 11.35
N PHE A 319 10.97 23.63 10.50
CA PHE A 319 10.72 22.44 9.68
C PHE A 319 11.96 22.13 8.83
N ASP A 320 12.43 20.90 8.96
CA ASP A 320 13.56 20.36 8.21
C ASP A 320 13.04 19.26 7.27
N PRO A 321 12.98 19.50 5.94
CA PRO A 321 12.53 18.50 4.99
C PRO A 321 13.48 17.31 4.88
N ASP A 322 14.74 17.47 5.31
CA ASP A 322 15.78 16.43 5.25
C ASP A 322 15.87 15.63 6.55
N TYR A 323 15.01 15.94 7.53
CA TYR A 323 14.97 15.32 8.84
C TYR A 323 14.83 13.79 8.76
N PHE A 324 15.78 13.09 9.39
CA PHE A 324 15.71 11.65 9.60
C PHE A 324 16.39 11.27 10.92
N ASP A 325 15.75 10.40 11.69
CA ASP A 325 16.28 9.86 12.93
C ASP A 325 16.21 8.32 12.90
N LEU A 326 17.40 7.71 12.93
CA LEU A 326 17.55 6.26 12.83
C LEU A 326 16.95 5.54 14.05
N ALA A 327 17.12 6.09 15.25
CA ALA A 327 16.65 5.46 16.47
C ALA A 327 15.12 5.52 16.56
N GLU A 328 14.54 6.68 16.24
CA GLU A 328 13.10 6.86 16.15
C GLU A 328 12.47 5.94 15.10
N THR A 329 13.05 5.89 13.90
CA THR A 329 12.55 5.02 12.81
C THR A 329 12.65 3.55 13.19
N THR A 330 13.77 3.13 13.78
CA THR A 330 13.95 1.76 14.27
C THR A 330 12.91 1.43 15.33
N GLN A 331 12.68 2.34 16.28
CA GLN A 331 11.68 2.13 17.33
C GLN A 331 10.26 2.00 16.76
N ALA A 332 9.90 2.80 15.75
CA ALA A 332 8.60 2.73 15.09
C ALA A 332 8.37 1.38 14.40
N VAL A 333 9.36 0.91 13.62
CA VAL A 333 9.30 -0.39 12.94
C VAL A 333 9.23 -1.54 13.95
N MET A 334 10.06 -1.51 15.00
CA MET A 334 10.07 -2.55 16.03
C MET A 334 8.78 -2.56 16.87
N THR A 335 8.18 -1.39 17.12
CA THR A 335 6.88 -1.29 17.77
C THR A 335 5.80 -1.90 16.88
N ALA A 336 5.77 -1.59 15.58
CA ALA A 336 4.82 -2.17 14.64
C ALA A 336 4.94 -3.70 14.56
N LEU A 337 6.17 -4.23 14.50
CA LEU A 337 6.45 -5.67 14.56
C LEU A 337 5.88 -6.35 15.82
N GLY A 338 5.90 -5.66 16.96
CA GLY A 338 5.33 -6.14 18.21
C GLY A 338 3.80 -6.29 18.20
N THR A 339 3.11 -5.62 17.28
CA THR A 339 1.64 -5.60 17.19
C THR A 339 1.07 -6.63 16.20
N LYS A 340 -0.27 -6.75 16.14
CA LYS A 340 -0.95 -7.62 15.16
C LYS A 340 -0.82 -6.98 13.77
N LEU A 341 -0.89 -7.81 12.74
CA LEU A 341 -1.08 -7.30 11.38
C LEU A 341 -2.39 -6.52 11.33
N SER A 342 -2.38 -5.39 10.62
CA SER A 342 -3.58 -4.62 10.38
C SER A 342 -4.65 -5.46 9.66
N TYR A 343 -5.91 -5.14 9.90
CA TYR A 343 -7.04 -5.86 9.31
C TYR A 343 -7.67 -5.00 8.23
N SER A 344 -7.26 -5.22 6.97
CA SER A 344 -7.69 -4.40 5.83
C SER A 344 -9.21 -4.25 5.68
N PRO A 345 -10.08 -5.25 5.97
CA PRO A 345 -11.53 -5.06 5.88
C PRO A 345 -12.13 -4.20 7.01
N GLY A 346 -11.29 -3.66 7.88
CA GLY A 346 -11.64 -2.66 8.87
C GLY A 346 -10.57 -1.57 8.92
N ALA A 347 -10.20 -1.06 7.75
CA ALA A 347 -9.27 0.05 7.62
C ALA A 347 -9.74 1.27 8.41
N LYS A 348 -8.76 2.11 8.78
CA LYS A 348 -8.98 3.30 9.57
C LYS A 348 -9.75 4.34 8.75
N ALA A 349 -10.82 4.87 9.32
CA ALA A 349 -11.63 5.91 8.70
C ALA A 349 -12.00 6.98 9.72
N PHE A 350 -11.99 8.25 9.29
CA PHE A 350 -12.54 9.34 10.07
C PHE A 350 -14.07 9.33 9.96
N LYS A 351 -14.76 9.43 11.10
CA LYS A 351 -16.22 9.43 11.20
C LYS A 351 -16.68 10.73 11.83
N ILE A 352 -17.59 11.40 11.15
CA ILE A 352 -18.33 12.56 11.66
C ILE A 352 -19.72 12.05 12.07
N PRO A 353 -20.05 12.02 13.36
CA PRO A 353 -21.37 11.59 13.81
C PRO A 353 -22.43 12.62 13.43
N PHE A 354 -23.62 12.14 13.03
CA PHE A 354 -24.74 13.01 12.68
C PHE A 354 -25.33 13.78 13.89
N THR A 355 -25.15 13.28 15.11
CA THR A 355 -25.51 13.99 16.34
C THR A 355 -24.41 13.84 17.40
N PRO A 356 -24.18 14.84 18.27
CA PRO A 356 -23.19 14.76 19.35
C PRO A 356 -23.39 13.57 20.30
N GLU A 357 -24.64 13.14 20.54
CA GLU A 357 -24.98 12.01 21.41
C GLU A 357 -24.49 10.67 20.84
N ALA A 358 -24.27 10.58 19.52
CA ALA A 358 -23.66 9.40 18.90
C ALA A 358 -22.17 9.26 19.24
N LEU A 359 -21.51 10.27 19.81
CA LEU A 359 -20.18 10.13 20.45
C LEU A 359 -20.28 9.39 21.81
N MET A 360 -21.40 9.54 22.52
CA MET A 360 -21.62 9.00 23.87
C MET A 360 -22.35 7.64 23.88
N GLY A 361 -23.18 7.38 22.86
CA GLY A 361 -24.14 6.27 22.83
C GLY A 361 -23.77 5.08 21.94
N GLN A 362 -22.53 4.97 21.46
CA GLN A 362 -22.15 3.85 20.62
C GLN A 362 -22.02 2.57 21.44
N SER A 363 -23.13 1.85 21.50
CA SER A 363 -23.20 0.44 21.81
C SER A 363 -22.07 -0.28 21.08
N LEU A 364 -21.23 -0.97 21.85
CA LEU A 364 -20.29 -2.01 21.41
C LEU A 364 -21.11 -3.15 20.78
N MET A 365 -21.77 -2.89 19.65
CA MET A 365 -22.45 -3.94 18.91
C MET A 365 -21.37 -4.95 18.52
N PRO A 366 -21.43 -6.19 19.02
CA PRO A 366 -20.46 -7.19 18.66
C PRO A 366 -20.55 -7.39 17.15
N SER A 367 -19.45 -7.15 16.46
CA SER A 367 -19.34 -7.55 15.07
C SER A 367 -19.69 -9.04 14.97
N LYS A 368 -20.47 -9.43 13.97
CA LYS A 368 -20.75 -10.85 13.68
C LYS A 368 -19.45 -11.62 13.36
N HIS A 369 -18.35 -10.92 13.15
CA HIS A 369 -17.02 -11.45 12.94
C HIS A 369 -16.17 -11.26 14.20
N LYS A 370 -15.18 -12.14 14.42
CA LYS A 370 -14.19 -12.09 15.53
C LYS A 370 -13.28 -10.85 15.42
N THR A 371 -13.87 -9.67 15.56
CA THR A 371 -13.25 -8.35 15.39
C THR A 371 -13.70 -7.40 16.49
N THR A 372 -12.76 -6.66 17.05
CA THR A 372 -12.99 -5.57 17.99
C THR A 372 -12.95 -4.23 17.24
N ARG A 373 -13.90 -3.36 17.53
CA ARG A 373 -13.92 -1.98 17.04
C ARG A 373 -13.05 -1.10 17.95
N GLU A 374 -12.11 -0.37 17.38
CA GLU A 374 -11.24 0.57 18.07
C GLU A 374 -11.58 2.00 17.63
N VAL A 375 -11.82 2.87 18.60
CA VAL A 375 -12.14 4.29 18.36
C VAL A 375 -11.03 5.13 18.98
N THR A 376 -10.52 6.10 18.21
CA THR A 376 -9.50 7.05 18.66
C THR A 376 -10.06 8.46 18.58
N LEU A 377 -10.04 9.15 19.72
CA LEU A 377 -10.40 10.56 19.85
C LEU A 377 -9.10 11.36 20.01
N SER A 378 -8.78 12.22 19.05
CA SER A 378 -7.59 13.09 19.12
C SER A 378 -7.99 14.50 19.57
N PRO A 379 -7.15 15.18 20.38
CA PRO A 379 -7.33 16.61 20.64
C PRO A 379 -7.31 17.39 19.31
N GLY A 380 -8.39 18.12 18.99
CA GLY A 380 -8.55 18.84 17.72
C GLY A 380 -9.60 18.24 16.77
N ASP A 381 -9.98 16.98 16.95
CA ASP A 381 -11.06 16.33 16.20
C ASP A 381 -12.43 16.65 16.82
N GLU A 382 -12.74 17.93 17.07
CA GLU A 382 -13.93 18.35 17.83
C GLU A 382 -15.26 17.86 17.24
N PHE A 383 -15.26 17.51 15.95
CA PHE A 383 -16.44 17.09 15.18
C PHE A 383 -16.37 15.62 14.73
N GLY A 384 -15.39 14.83 15.16
CA GLY A 384 -15.29 13.44 14.69
C GLY A 384 -14.32 12.57 15.48
N PHE A 385 -14.13 11.35 14.98
CA PHE A 385 -13.21 10.37 15.57
C PHE A 385 -12.70 9.41 14.49
N TYR A 386 -11.52 8.83 14.73
CA TYR A 386 -11.05 7.72 13.91
C TYR A 386 -11.61 6.40 14.43
N GLU A 387 -12.00 5.54 13.51
CA GLU A 387 -12.46 4.18 13.78
C GLU A 387 -11.65 3.19 12.94
N GLU A 388 -11.32 2.04 13.51
CA GLU A 388 -10.87 0.87 12.75
C GLU A 388 -11.38 -0.44 13.38
N LEU A 389 -11.38 -1.54 12.63
CA LEU A 389 -11.63 -2.87 13.19
C LEU A 389 -10.31 -3.63 13.32
N LYS A 390 -10.11 -4.24 14.48
CA LYS A 390 -9.00 -5.15 14.76
C LYS A 390 -9.50 -6.58 14.76
N LYS A 391 -8.72 -7.49 14.20
CA LYS A 391 -8.99 -8.93 14.30
C LYS A 391 -8.68 -9.46 15.70
N ASP A 392 -9.64 -10.14 16.33
CA ASP A 392 -9.48 -10.72 17.68
C ASP A 392 -8.60 -11.97 17.66
N GLY A 393 -8.67 -12.72 16.56
CA GLY A 393 -7.83 -13.89 16.34
C GLY A 393 -6.35 -13.54 16.16
N ARG A 394 -5.50 -14.56 16.21
CA ARG A 394 -4.08 -14.43 15.88
C ARG A 394 -3.87 -14.16 14.39
N ASP A 395 -2.72 -13.59 14.07
CA ASP A 395 -2.23 -13.43 12.69
C ASP A 395 -2.10 -14.80 12.00
N SER A 396 -2.25 -14.82 10.67
CA SER A 396 -2.04 -16.02 9.87
C SER A 396 -0.55 -16.41 9.92
N ARG A 397 -0.25 -17.71 9.91
CA ARG A 397 1.16 -18.17 9.78
C ARG A 397 1.82 -17.74 8.47
N ARG A 398 1.03 -17.43 7.43
CA ARG A 398 1.52 -16.93 6.14
C ARG A 398 1.77 -15.42 6.16
N ALA A 399 1.14 -14.70 7.07
CA ALA A 399 1.18 -13.23 7.16
C ALA A 399 1.49 -12.83 8.61
N THR A 400 2.67 -13.25 9.07
CA THR A 400 3.18 -12.91 10.40
C THR A 400 4.71 -12.97 10.42
N ALA A 401 5.30 -12.39 11.44
CA ALA A 401 6.73 -12.37 11.67
C ALA A 401 7.03 -12.41 13.16
N CYS A 402 8.28 -12.66 13.52
CA CYS A 402 8.73 -12.61 14.90
C CYS A 402 8.46 -11.21 15.49
N ALA A 403 7.67 -11.15 16.55
CA ALA A 403 7.23 -9.89 17.16
C ALA A 403 8.36 -9.07 17.82
N ALA A 404 9.59 -9.59 17.84
CA ALA A 404 10.75 -8.91 18.42
C ALA A 404 11.81 -8.50 17.40
N CYS A 405 11.88 -9.18 16.24
CA CYS A 405 12.96 -8.96 15.27
C CYS A 405 12.51 -9.05 13.81
N GLY A 406 11.24 -9.36 13.54
CA GLY A 406 10.69 -9.44 12.19
C GLY A 406 11.13 -10.67 11.37
N ASN A 407 11.85 -11.63 11.94
CA ASN A 407 12.15 -12.88 11.23
C ASN A 407 10.87 -13.66 10.90
N PRO A 408 10.58 -13.96 9.62
CA PRO A 408 9.36 -14.67 9.22
C PRO A 408 9.45 -16.20 9.35
N ASN A 409 10.64 -16.73 9.62
CA ASN A 409 10.95 -18.15 9.61
C ASN A 409 10.88 -18.78 11.01
N ASP A 410 10.59 -20.09 11.06
CA ASP A 410 10.68 -20.94 12.25
C ASP A 410 9.85 -20.45 13.45
N LEU A 411 8.68 -19.86 13.16
CA LEU A 411 7.86 -19.16 14.14
C LEU A 411 7.07 -20.09 15.07
N LYS A 412 7.18 -19.79 16.36
CA LYS A 412 6.40 -20.43 17.43
C LYS A 412 5.48 -19.41 18.07
N ALA A 413 4.21 -19.77 18.24
CA ALA A 413 3.26 -18.94 18.96
C ALA A 413 3.60 -18.92 20.46
N CYS A 414 3.34 -17.79 21.12
CA CYS A 414 3.45 -17.68 22.58
C CYS A 414 2.61 -18.77 23.25
N SER A 415 3.24 -19.62 24.07
CA SER A 415 2.55 -20.70 24.79
C SER A 415 1.52 -20.19 25.81
N GLY A 416 1.63 -18.92 26.22
CA GLY A 416 0.68 -18.28 27.13
C GLY A 416 -0.64 -17.93 26.45
N CYS A 417 -0.63 -16.95 25.54
CA CYS A 417 -1.85 -16.43 24.90
C CYS A 417 -2.11 -17.00 23.50
N GLY A 418 -1.09 -17.52 22.81
CA GLY A 418 -1.18 -18.00 21.42
C GLY A 418 -1.30 -16.91 20.36
N GLN A 419 -1.20 -15.62 20.74
CA GLN A 419 -1.49 -14.48 19.85
C GLN A 419 -0.27 -13.88 19.13
N ARG A 420 0.93 -14.00 19.71
CA ARG A 420 2.19 -13.49 19.14
C ARG A 420 3.10 -14.61 18.69
N PHE A 421 3.90 -14.37 17.67
CA PHE A 421 4.88 -15.30 17.13
C PHE A 421 6.32 -14.87 17.43
N TYR A 422 7.19 -15.85 17.64
CA TYR A 422 8.62 -15.64 17.89
C TYR A 422 9.44 -16.72 17.19
N CYS A 423 10.57 -16.34 16.59
CA CYS A 423 11.52 -17.29 15.99
C CYS A 423 12.34 -18.06 17.05
N GLY A 424 12.31 -17.63 18.32
CA GLY A 424 13.04 -18.28 19.39
C GLY A 424 12.80 -17.67 20.77
N ARG A 425 13.29 -18.37 21.80
CA ARG A 425 13.10 -17.98 23.21
C ARG A 425 13.75 -16.64 23.56
N ALA A 426 14.92 -16.33 22.98
CA ALA A 426 15.60 -15.06 23.20
C ALA A 426 14.74 -13.86 22.76
N CYS A 427 14.14 -13.93 21.56
CA CYS A 427 13.23 -12.92 21.04
C CYS A 427 11.95 -12.80 21.89
N GLN A 428 11.40 -13.93 22.34
CA GLN A 428 10.25 -13.91 23.26
C GLN A 428 10.60 -13.19 24.57
N THR A 429 11.76 -13.50 25.18
CA THR A 429 12.20 -12.88 26.43
C THR A 429 12.48 -11.38 26.27
N ALA A 430 13.04 -10.96 25.13
CA ALA A 430 13.26 -9.55 24.83
C ALA A 430 11.94 -8.78 24.77
N HIS A 431 10.98 -9.26 23.96
CA HIS A 431 9.67 -8.62 23.83
C HIS A 431 8.81 -8.75 25.11
N TRP A 432 9.03 -9.78 25.93
CA TRP A 432 8.34 -9.95 27.21
C TRP A 432 8.58 -8.79 28.17
N LYS A 433 9.82 -8.27 28.21
CA LYS A 433 10.21 -7.19 29.11
C LYS A 433 9.63 -5.83 28.71
N SER A 434 9.54 -5.55 27.41
CA SER A 434 9.05 -4.26 26.92
C SER A 434 7.53 -4.14 27.01
N THR A 435 6.79 -5.10 26.44
CA THR A 435 5.35 -4.92 26.17
C THR A 435 4.54 -6.19 26.40
N HIS A 436 5.03 -7.35 25.93
CA HIS A 436 4.18 -8.53 25.79
C HIS A 436 3.67 -9.13 27.11
N LYS A 437 4.35 -8.92 28.25
CA LYS A 437 3.87 -9.43 29.54
C LYS A 437 2.44 -8.95 29.86
N ARG A 438 2.17 -7.65 29.64
CA ARG A 438 0.86 -7.04 29.90
C ARG A 438 -0.17 -7.49 28.86
N GLU A 439 0.21 -7.49 27.58
CA GLU A 439 -0.65 -7.96 26.49
C GLU A 439 -1.07 -9.43 26.67
N CYS A 440 -0.12 -10.31 27.02
CA CYS A 440 -0.38 -11.73 27.21
C CYS A 440 -1.38 -11.97 28.34
N ALA A 441 -1.30 -11.18 29.43
CA ALA A 441 -2.27 -11.26 30.53
C ALA A 441 -3.67 -10.81 30.07
N ALA A 442 -3.76 -9.70 29.34
CA ALA A 442 -5.02 -9.20 28.80
C ALA A 442 -5.68 -10.20 27.84
N GLU A 443 -4.92 -10.81 26.95
CA GLU A 443 -5.43 -11.81 26.00
C GLU A 443 -5.88 -13.11 26.70
N LYS A 444 -5.20 -13.52 27.78
CA LYS A 444 -5.65 -14.64 28.62
C LYS A 444 -6.96 -14.32 29.34
N ALA A 445 -7.10 -13.09 29.85
CA ALA A 445 -8.32 -12.65 30.51
C ALA A 445 -9.51 -12.61 29.52
N LYS A 446 -9.31 -12.07 28.31
CA LYS A 446 -10.34 -12.08 27.24
C LYS A 446 -10.80 -13.50 26.93
N ARG A 447 -9.87 -14.45 26.78
CA ARG A 447 -10.20 -15.87 26.51
C ARG A 447 -10.92 -16.56 27.66
N ALA A 448 -10.71 -16.13 28.90
CA ALA A 448 -11.41 -16.68 30.05
C ALA A 448 -12.85 -16.12 30.19
N ALA A 449 -13.11 -14.94 29.63
CA ALA A 449 -14.41 -14.28 29.64
C ALA A 449 -15.31 -14.64 28.43
N SER A 450 -14.73 -15.20 27.37
CA SER A 450 -15.41 -15.73 26.18
C SER A 450 -15.76 -17.21 26.33
#